data_AF-A0A4Q2JRV3-F1
#
_entry.id   AF-A0A4Q2JRV3-F1
#
_cell.length_a   1.000
_cell.length_b   1.000
_cell.length_c   1.000
_cell.angle_alpha   90.00
_cell.angle_beta   90.00
_cell.angle_gamma   90.00
#
_symmetry.space_group_name_H-M   'P 1'
#
loop_
_entity.id
_entity.type
_entity.pdbx_description
1 polymer ?
#
loop_
_entity_poly.entity_id
_entity_poly.type
_entity_poly.pdbx_seq_one_letter_code
_entity_poly.pdbx_strand_id
1 'polypeptide(L)'
;MPSPTTPAPLTAPLPTRSSTPRELRNVIGGESVDGVGTFEKIDPVDGTPIAVVHEAGPREVDRAVAAARAALEGPWGRMPVAERARL
;
A
#
# COMPACT_ATOMS: atom_id res chain seq x y z
N MET A 1 6.25 54.29 17.78
CA MET A 1 5.84 52.87 17.72
C MET A 1 6.65 52.21 16.63
N PRO A 2 7.39 51.11 16.87
CA PRO A 2 8.03 50.35 15.80
C PRO A 2 6.98 49.50 15.06
N SER A 3 6.99 49.53 13.72
CA SER A 3 6.11 48.74 12.86
C SER A 3 6.39 47.23 12.97
N PRO A 4 5.40 46.34 12.81
CA PRO A 4 5.64 44.90 12.77
C PRO A 4 6.26 44.49 11.42
N THR A 5 7.46 43.93 11.45
CA THR A 5 8.08 43.23 10.31
C THR A 5 7.37 41.88 10.10
N THR A 6 6.72 41.70 8.96
CA THR A 6 6.17 40.40 8.53
C THR A 6 7.30 39.46 8.10
N PRO A 7 7.40 38.23 8.63
CA PRO A 7 8.36 37.25 8.12
C PRO A 7 7.90 36.71 6.75
N ALA A 8 8.83 36.57 5.81
CA ALA A 8 8.58 35.96 4.51
C ALA A 8 8.24 34.46 4.65
N PRO A 9 7.37 33.89 3.79
CA PRO A 9 7.04 32.47 3.86
C PRO A 9 8.25 31.61 3.44
N LEU A 10 8.60 30.64 4.27
CA LEU A 10 9.51 29.56 3.92
C LEU A 10 8.80 28.61 2.95
N THR A 11 8.92 28.87 1.64
CA THR A 11 8.58 27.90 0.60
C THR A 11 9.79 26.99 0.38
N ALA A 12 9.75 25.79 0.94
CA ALA A 12 10.57 24.70 0.46
C ALA A 12 9.88 24.10 -0.78
N PRO A 13 10.59 23.80 -1.88
CA PRO A 13 9.99 23.14 -3.03
C PRO A 13 9.44 21.77 -2.61
N LEU A 14 8.18 21.49 -2.98
CA LEU A 14 7.57 20.19 -2.77
C LEU A 14 8.40 19.12 -3.52
N PRO A 15 8.58 17.92 -2.93
CA PRO A 15 9.27 16.84 -3.61
C PRO A 15 8.58 16.55 -4.96
N THR A 16 9.37 16.45 -6.03
CA THR A 16 8.89 16.14 -7.37
C THR A 16 8.33 14.72 -7.38
N ARG A 17 7.00 14.61 -7.53
CA ARG A 17 6.31 13.32 -7.62
C ARG A 17 6.59 12.70 -8.99
N SER A 18 6.95 11.41 -9.04
CA SER A 18 7.15 10.67 -10.30
C SER A 18 5.86 10.67 -11.14
N SER A 19 5.97 11.00 -12.43
CA SER A 19 4.87 11.29 -13.36
C SER A 19 3.98 10.09 -13.76
N THR A 20 4.22 8.88 -13.25
CA THR A 20 3.44 7.69 -13.62
C THR A 20 2.87 7.05 -12.35
N PRO A 21 1.52 6.98 -12.21
CA PRO A 21 0.89 6.29 -11.08
C PRO A 21 1.30 4.83 -11.04
N ARG A 22 1.71 4.34 -9.87
CA ARG A 22 2.07 2.93 -9.68
C ARG A 22 0.82 2.06 -9.62
N GLU A 23 0.86 0.88 -10.22
CA GLU A 23 -0.16 -0.16 -10.02
C GLU A 23 0.11 -0.96 -8.74
N LEU A 24 -0.90 -1.09 -7.90
CA LEU A 24 -0.86 -1.87 -6.66
C LEU A 24 -1.76 -3.11 -6.82
N ARG A 25 -1.14 -4.24 -7.08
CA ARG A 25 -1.81 -5.55 -7.23
C ARG A 25 -2.05 -6.21 -5.88
N ASN A 26 -3.03 -7.11 -5.83
CA ASN A 26 -3.23 -7.97 -4.67
C ASN A 26 -2.04 -8.92 -4.54
N VAL A 27 -1.63 -9.26 -3.32
CA VAL A 27 -0.58 -10.27 -3.10
C VAL A 27 -1.20 -11.45 -2.36
N ILE A 28 -1.25 -12.60 -3.03
CA ILE A 28 -1.93 -13.81 -2.55
C ILE A 28 -0.96 -14.99 -2.65
N GLY A 29 -0.64 -15.62 -1.52
CA GLY A 29 0.29 -16.76 -1.51
C GLY A 29 1.71 -16.43 -1.97
N GLY A 30 2.11 -15.15 -1.92
CA GLY A 30 3.40 -14.67 -2.43
C GLY A 30 3.39 -14.24 -3.90
N GLU A 31 2.25 -14.35 -4.59
CA GLU A 31 2.10 -13.94 -5.99
C GLU A 31 1.33 -12.63 -6.13
N SER A 32 1.71 -11.81 -7.11
CA SER A 32 0.93 -10.65 -7.53
C SER A 32 -0.27 -11.08 -8.38
N VAL A 33 -1.47 -10.71 -7.95
CA VAL A 33 -2.75 -11.12 -8.55
C VAL A 33 -3.57 -9.89 -8.90
N ASP A 34 -4.11 -9.89 -10.11
CA ASP A 34 -5.04 -8.85 -10.56
C ASP A 34 -6.40 -9.00 -9.89
N GLY A 35 -7.05 -7.88 -9.62
CA GLY A 35 -8.40 -7.83 -9.05
C GLY A 35 -9.52 -7.94 -10.08
N VAL A 36 -10.76 -7.80 -9.62
CA VAL A 36 -11.96 -7.73 -10.48
C VAL A 36 -12.11 -6.38 -11.18
N GLY A 37 -11.36 -5.39 -10.72
CA GLY A 37 -11.35 -4.03 -11.25
C GLY A 37 -10.20 -3.24 -10.64
N THR A 38 -10.19 -1.93 -10.90
CA THR A 38 -9.19 -1.01 -10.36
C THR A 38 -9.82 0.30 -9.92
N PHE A 39 -9.25 0.94 -8.90
CA PHE A 39 -9.63 2.29 -8.48
C PHE A 39 -8.41 3.17 -8.22
N GLU A 40 -8.58 4.48 -8.31
CA GLU A 40 -7.51 5.44 -8.05
C GLU A 40 -7.32 5.64 -6.55
N LYS A 41 -6.06 5.57 -6.09
CA LYS A 41 -5.65 6.01 -4.76
C LYS A 41 -5.39 7.52 -4.84
N ILE A 42 -6.21 8.30 -4.15
CA ILE A 42 -6.19 9.75 -4.21
C ILE A 42 -5.39 10.34 -3.04
N ASP A 43 -4.59 11.37 -3.30
CA ASP A 43 -3.93 12.20 -2.28
C ASP A 43 -4.99 13.09 -1.58
N PRO A 44 -5.17 13.00 -0.25
CA PRO A 44 -6.16 13.80 0.46
C PRO A 44 -5.82 15.30 0.52
N VAL A 45 -4.59 15.72 0.17
CA VAL A 45 -4.16 17.12 0.22
C VAL A 45 -4.67 17.92 -0.98
N ASP A 46 -4.57 17.34 -2.18
CA ASP A 46 -4.81 18.04 -3.44
C ASP A 46 -5.74 17.29 -4.41
N GLY A 47 -6.20 16.08 -4.03
CA GLY A 47 -7.10 15.27 -4.84
C GLY A 47 -6.42 14.57 -6.03
N THR A 48 -5.09 14.60 -6.11
CA THR A 48 -4.38 13.98 -7.24
C THR A 48 -4.27 12.46 -7.10
N PRO A 49 -4.38 11.68 -8.20
CA PRO A 49 -4.18 10.24 -8.15
C PRO A 49 -2.68 9.91 -7.97
N ILE A 50 -2.36 9.14 -6.93
CA ILE A 50 -0.99 8.73 -6.59
C ILE A 50 -0.67 7.27 -6.93
N ALA A 51 -1.69 6.45 -7.16
CA ALA A 51 -1.58 5.06 -7.59
C ALA A 51 -2.91 4.55 -8.14
N VAL A 52 -2.88 3.41 -8.84
CA VAL A 52 -4.05 2.63 -9.23
C VAL A 52 -4.02 1.32 -8.46
N VAL A 53 -5.10 0.96 -7.77
CA VAL A 53 -5.19 -0.21 -6.88
C VAL A 53 -6.12 -1.24 -7.48
N HIS A 54 -5.71 -2.50 -7.51
CA HIS A 54 -6.57 -3.61 -7.93
C HIS A 54 -7.55 -3.97 -6.81
N GLU A 55 -8.85 -3.94 -7.12
CA GLU A 55 -9.92 -4.29 -6.20
C GLU A 55 -10.07 -5.82 -6.10
N ALA A 56 -9.89 -6.38 -4.90
CA ALA A 56 -10.10 -7.81 -4.67
C ALA A 56 -11.60 -8.15 -4.70
N GLY A 57 -11.97 -9.13 -5.52
CA GLY A 57 -13.32 -9.70 -5.51
C GLY A 57 -13.44 -10.92 -4.59
N PRO A 58 -14.63 -11.55 -4.53
CA PRO A 58 -14.85 -12.75 -3.73
C PRO A 58 -13.87 -13.89 -4.05
N ARG A 59 -13.52 -14.08 -5.32
CA ARG A 59 -12.58 -15.12 -5.75
C ARG A 59 -11.16 -14.88 -5.23
N GLU A 60 -10.69 -13.65 -5.26
CA GLU A 60 -9.38 -13.28 -4.73
C GLU A 60 -9.35 -13.46 -3.22
N VAL A 61 -10.44 -13.11 -2.53
CA VAL A 61 -10.59 -13.36 -1.08
C VAL A 61 -10.55 -14.85 -0.78
N ASP A 62 -11.31 -15.68 -1.50
CA ASP A 62 -11.31 -17.13 -1.31
C ASP A 62 -9.92 -17.74 -1.52
N ARG A 63 -9.21 -17.30 -2.57
CA ARG A 63 -7.81 -17.71 -2.82
C ARG A 63 -6.88 -17.27 -1.70
N ALA A 64 -7.03 -16.04 -1.20
CA ALA A 64 -6.23 -15.51 -0.09
C ALA A 64 -6.44 -16.33 1.19
N VAL A 65 -7.69 -16.65 1.51
CA VAL A 65 -8.04 -17.49 2.67
C VAL A 65 -7.48 -18.91 2.52
N ALA A 66 -7.62 -19.52 1.34
CA ALA A 66 -7.08 -20.85 1.07
C ALA A 66 -5.54 -20.87 1.21
N ALA A 67 -4.85 -19.88 0.65
CA ALA A 67 -3.39 -19.75 0.76
C ALA A 67 -2.94 -19.54 2.21
N ALA A 68 -3.63 -18.69 2.97
CA ALA A 68 -3.33 -18.46 4.39
C ALA A 68 -3.53 -19.73 5.23
N ARG A 69 -4.62 -20.49 4.98
CA ARG A 69 -4.85 -21.78 5.65
C ARG A 69 -3.75 -22.79 5.31
N ALA A 70 -3.36 -22.89 4.05
CA ALA A 70 -2.26 -23.77 3.64
C ALA A 70 -0.93 -23.38 4.32
N ALA A 71 -0.65 -22.08 4.48
CA ALA A 71 0.54 -21.61 5.20
C ALA A 71 0.46 -21.95 6.71
N LEU A 72 -0.71 -21.83 7.32
CA LEU A 72 -0.95 -22.18 8.72
C LEU A 72 -0.77 -23.69 8.96
N GLU A 73 -1.29 -24.55 8.09
CA GLU A 73 -1.07 -26.01 8.15
C GLU A 73 0.32 -26.43 7.64
N GLY A 74 1.08 -25.47 7.11
CA GLY A 74 2.36 -25.64 6.46
C GLY A 74 3.56 -25.35 7.37
N PRO A 75 4.73 -25.09 6.77
CA PRO A 75 5.97 -24.83 7.51
C PRO A 75 5.85 -23.66 8.50
N TRP A 76 5.15 -22.58 8.11
CA TRP A 76 5.00 -21.39 8.95
C TRP A 76 4.28 -21.68 10.27
N GLY A 77 3.17 -22.43 10.25
CA GLY A 77 2.45 -22.76 11.49
C GLY A 77 3.21 -23.73 12.40
N ARG A 78 4.03 -24.63 11.82
CA ARG A 78 4.89 -25.55 12.58
C ARG A 78 6.18 -24.89 13.11
N MET A 79 6.55 -23.73 12.60
CA MET A 79 7.77 -23.03 12.95
C MET A 79 7.75 -22.60 14.44
N PRO A 80 8.82 -22.84 15.23
CA PRO A 80 8.90 -22.33 16.59
C PRO A 80 8.82 -20.80 16.66
N VAL A 81 8.29 -20.27 17.76
CA VAL A 81 8.18 -18.81 17.98
C VAL A 81 9.52 -18.09 17.80
N ALA A 82 10.59 -18.65 18.35
CA ALA A 82 11.93 -18.06 18.28
C ALA A 82 12.48 -17.98 16.84
N GLU A 83 12.10 -18.91 15.96
CA GLU A 83 12.49 -18.89 14.56
C GLU A 83 11.64 -17.87 13.78
N ARG A 84 10.33 -17.82 14.02
CA ARG A 84 9.45 -16.81 13.40
C ARG A 84 9.83 -15.38 13.77
N ALA A 85 10.29 -15.13 14.99
CA ALA A 85 10.67 -13.81 15.47
C ALA A 85 11.97 -13.28 14.81
N ARG A 86 12.69 -14.10 14.04
CA ARG A 86 13.94 -13.71 13.36
C ARG A 86 13.73 -13.29 11.90
N LEU A 87 12.54 -13.49 11.34
CA LEU A 87 12.17 -13.17 9.95
C LEU A 87 11.66 -11.73 9.87
#